data_AF-A0A9E3F0Q0-F1
#
_entry.id   AF-A0A9E3F0Q0-F1
#
_cell.length_a   1.000
_cell.length_b   1.000
_cell.length_c   1.000
_cell.angle_alpha   90.00
_cell.angle_beta   90.00
_cell.angle_gamma   90.00
#
_symmetry.space_group_name_H-M   'P 1'
#
loop_
_entity.id
_entity.type
_entity.pdbx_description
1 polymer ?
#
loop_
_entity_poly.entity_id
_entity_poly.type
_entity_poly.pdbx_seq_one_letter_code
_entity_poly.pdbx_strand_id
1 'polypeptide(L)'
;MTDHDRAAARREITDALLNALERRHEVLDLIVQADDRPSAVDGIVNLLNTSRLGAEAVIGMSFDQLTKDSRKKIAAELEDLNNILSFTFKDRPASSGDTLVLRPFAGGSDDDIFAARTEDVGAKGDGSGAPAGGLDDEIRSAEDRFDAEEAAWFVAIDGDDKVGMVFGELEGHEVHVRIWIHPDYRHRGYGTAALAKSRPELAAYFPAVPLVIRAPGATLV
;
A
#
# COMPACT_ATOMS: atom_id res chain seq x y z
N MET A 1 -7.26 1.14 -8.25
CA MET A 1 -7.32 2.28 -7.32
C MET A 1 -7.82 1.73 -5.99
N THR A 2 -7.01 1.86 -4.95
CA THR A 2 -7.35 1.34 -3.61
C THR A 2 -8.36 2.28 -2.93
N ASP A 3 -9.03 1.81 -1.87
CA ASP A 3 -9.92 2.67 -1.08
C ASP A 3 -9.18 3.85 -0.44
N HIS A 4 -7.88 3.68 -0.15
CA HIS A 4 -7.01 4.75 0.32
C HIS A 4 -6.79 5.82 -0.74
N ASP A 5 -6.44 5.43 -1.97
CA ASP A 5 -6.26 6.38 -3.09
C ASP A 5 -7.54 7.19 -3.34
N ARG A 6 -8.70 6.54 -3.20
CA ARG A 6 -10.01 7.19 -3.32
C ARG A 6 -10.26 8.19 -2.19
N ALA A 7 -9.91 7.83 -0.95
CA ALA A 7 -10.04 8.72 0.20
C ALA A 7 -9.09 9.92 0.11
N ALA A 8 -7.85 9.70 -0.35
CA ALA A 8 -6.87 10.77 -0.56
C ALA A 8 -7.32 11.74 -1.66
N ALA A 9 -7.76 11.24 -2.81
CA ALA A 9 -8.30 12.07 -3.89
C ALA A 9 -9.56 12.83 -3.45
N ARG A 10 -10.43 12.19 -2.66
CA ARG A 10 -11.62 12.87 -2.12
C ARG A 10 -11.24 13.96 -1.13
N ARG A 11 -10.28 13.70 -0.23
CA ARG A 11 -9.77 14.68 0.74
C ARG A 11 -9.19 15.90 0.04
N GLU A 12 -8.42 15.68 -1.01
CA GLU A 12 -7.87 16.76 -1.83
C GLU A 12 -8.95 17.63 -2.47
N ILE A 13 -9.97 17.02 -3.09
CA ILE A 13 -11.10 17.76 -3.65
C ILE A 13 -11.82 18.56 -2.55
N THR A 14 -12.13 17.93 -1.41
CA THR A 14 -12.87 18.57 -0.32
C THR A 14 -12.08 19.74 0.29
N ASP A 15 -10.77 19.61 0.41
CA ASP A 15 -9.86 20.68 0.86
C ASP A 15 -9.84 21.86 -0.14
N ALA A 16 -9.73 21.59 -1.43
CA ALA A 16 -9.77 22.61 -2.48
C ALA A 16 -11.11 23.38 -2.47
N LEU A 17 -12.23 22.68 -2.31
CA LEU A 17 -13.55 23.30 -2.22
C LEU A 17 -13.66 24.21 -0.99
N LEU A 18 -13.17 23.77 0.17
CA LEU A 18 -13.21 24.57 1.40
C LEU A 18 -12.33 25.81 1.29
N ASN A 19 -11.09 25.67 0.82
CA ASN A 19 -10.17 26.78 0.57
C ASN A 19 -10.75 27.80 -0.43
N ALA A 20 -11.40 27.32 -1.49
CA ALA A 20 -12.07 28.19 -2.45
C ALA A 20 -13.21 29.00 -1.82
N LEU A 21 -13.99 28.40 -0.90
CA LEU A 21 -15.09 29.06 -0.21
C LEU A 21 -14.62 30.14 0.79
N GLU A 22 -13.48 29.91 1.43
CA GLU A 22 -12.84 30.89 2.32
C GLU A 22 -12.31 32.09 1.53
N ARG A 23 -11.75 31.84 0.34
CA ARG A 23 -11.20 32.84 -0.59
C ARG A 23 -12.15 33.17 -1.75
N ARG A 24 -13.46 33.04 -1.52
CA ARG A 24 -14.50 33.12 -2.58
C ARG A 24 -14.43 34.36 -3.48
N HIS A 25 -13.99 35.49 -2.94
CA HIS A 25 -13.89 36.73 -3.70
C HIS A 25 -12.72 36.67 -4.67
N GLU A 26 -11.53 36.28 -4.20
CA GLU A 26 -10.35 36.06 -5.06
C GLU A 26 -10.61 35.01 -6.13
N VAL A 27 -11.28 33.91 -5.77
CA VAL A 27 -11.61 32.83 -6.72
C VAL A 27 -12.59 33.33 -7.79
N LEU A 28 -13.66 34.02 -7.40
CA LEU A 28 -14.63 34.56 -8.36
C LEU A 28 -14.01 35.63 -9.24
N ASP A 29 -13.21 36.53 -8.68
CA ASP A 29 -12.50 37.55 -9.46
C ASP A 29 -11.57 36.90 -10.47
N LEU A 30 -10.79 35.89 -10.06
CA LEU A 30 -9.92 35.14 -10.95
C LEU A 30 -10.70 34.45 -12.09
N ILE A 31 -11.81 33.78 -11.78
CA ILE A 31 -12.65 33.11 -12.79
C ILE A 31 -13.21 34.12 -13.79
N VAL A 32 -13.64 35.30 -13.32
CA VAL A 32 -14.21 36.36 -14.18
C VAL A 32 -13.14 37.00 -15.07
N GLN A 33 -11.88 37.06 -14.62
CA GLN A 33 -10.76 37.62 -15.41
C GLN A 33 -10.13 36.63 -16.39
N ALA A 34 -10.41 35.33 -16.27
CA ALA A 34 -9.84 34.32 -17.15
C ALA A 34 -10.49 34.33 -18.55
N ASP A 35 -9.67 34.17 -19.59
CA ASP A 35 -10.15 34.14 -20.98
C ASP A 35 -11.01 32.90 -21.29
N ASP A 36 -10.69 31.77 -20.66
CA ASP A 36 -11.37 30.50 -20.86
C ASP A 36 -11.30 29.59 -19.62
N ARG A 37 -12.06 28.47 -19.68
CA ARG A 37 -12.11 27.48 -18.59
C ARG A 37 -10.72 26.91 -18.26
N PRO A 38 -9.89 26.45 -19.22
CA PRO A 38 -8.53 26.01 -18.92
C PRO A 38 -7.69 27.05 -18.16
N SER A 39 -7.72 28.31 -18.59
CA SER A 39 -6.99 29.41 -17.95
C SER A 39 -7.49 29.67 -16.53
N ALA A 40 -8.81 29.57 -16.30
CA ALA A 40 -9.39 29.63 -14.96
C ALA A 40 -8.94 28.46 -14.06
N VAL A 41 -8.88 27.23 -14.60
CA VAL A 41 -8.39 26.05 -13.85
C VAL A 41 -6.95 26.27 -13.43
N ASP A 42 -6.09 26.66 -14.37
CA ASP A 42 -4.65 26.87 -14.11
C ASP A 42 -4.45 28.04 -13.12
N GLY A 43 -5.28 29.09 -13.22
CA GLY A 43 -5.30 30.17 -12.23
C GLY A 43 -5.70 29.70 -10.83
N ILE A 44 -6.72 28.84 -10.70
CA ILE A 44 -7.16 28.29 -9.40
C ILE A 44 -6.09 27.36 -8.80
N VAL A 45 -5.44 26.53 -9.62
CA VAL A 45 -4.29 25.71 -9.21
C VAL A 45 -3.24 26.58 -8.53
N ASN A 46 -2.86 27.68 -9.18
CA ASN A 46 -1.86 28.60 -8.65
C ASN A 46 -2.36 29.36 -7.42
N LEU A 47 -3.61 29.83 -7.43
CA LEU A 47 -4.18 30.64 -6.35
C LEU A 47 -4.30 29.82 -5.06
N LEU A 48 -4.82 28.60 -5.14
CA LEU A 48 -5.14 27.76 -3.99
C LEU A 48 -4.05 26.73 -3.66
N ASN A 49 -3.00 26.62 -4.48
CA ASN A 49 -1.97 25.59 -4.37
C ASN A 49 -2.57 24.17 -4.28
N THR A 50 -3.46 23.85 -5.23
CA THR A 50 -4.21 22.58 -5.31
C THR A 50 -3.89 21.86 -6.61
N SER A 51 -4.17 20.56 -6.73
CA SER A 51 -4.09 19.89 -8.04
C SER A 51 -5.14 20.41 -9.03
N ARG A 52 -4.92 20.06 -10.29
CA ARG A 52 -5.88 20.26 -11.37
C ARG A 52 -7.24 19.63 -11.10
N LEU A 53 -7.28 18.45 -10.45
CA LEU A 53 -8.53 17.80 -10.07
C LEU A 53 -9.32 18.63 -9.06
N GLY A 54 -8.64 19.16 -8.03
CA GLY A 54 -9.25 20.06 -7.06
C GLY A 54 -9.75 21.36 -7.71
N ALA A 55 -8.95 21.95 -8.60
CA ALA A 55 -9.33 23.15 -9.34
C ALA A 55 -10.53 22.92 -10.28
N GLU A 56 -10.59 21.79 -10.97
CA GLU A 56 -11.74 21.40 -11.79
C GLU A 56 -13.01 21.23 -10.97
N ALA A 57 -12.90 20.67 -9.75
CA ALA A 57 -14.02 20.58 -8.81
C ALA A 57 -14.49 21.96 -8.32
N VAL A 58 -13.57 22.90 -8.08
CA VAL A 58 -13.91 24.29 -7.71
C VAL A 58 -14.67 24.99 -8.83
N ILE A 59 -14.24 24.86 -10.09
CA ILE A 59 -14.98 25.41 -11.24
C ILE A 59 -16.35 24.74 -11.41
N GLY A 60 -16.43 23.43 -11.14
CA GLY A 60 -17.67 22.67 -11.22
C GLY A 60 -18.65 22.90 -10.06
N MET A 61 -18.28 23.74 -9.09
CA MET A 61 -19.09 23.97 -7.89
C MET A 61 -20.43 24.61 -8.23
N SER A 62 -21.50 24.06 -7.67
CA SER A 62 -22.84 24.61 -7.82
C SER A 62 -23.14 25.66 -6.73
N PHE A 63 -24.00 26.64 -7.04
CA PHE A 63 -24.27 27.75 -6.12
C PHE A 63 -24.88 27.34 -4.77
N ASP A 64 -25.56 26.19 -4.69
CA ASP A 64 -26.06 25.62 -3.43
C ASP A 64 -24.95 25.16 -2.47
N GLN A 65 -23.76 24.85 -3.00
CA GLN A 65 -22.58 24.52 -2.19
C GLN A 65 -22.00 25.73 -1.46
N LEU A 66 -22.36 26.96 -1.86
CA LEU A 66 -21.93 28.19 -1.18
C LEU A 66 -22.67 28.45 0.14
N THR A 67 -23.81 27.78 0.37
CA THR A 67 -24.64 28.02 1.55
C THR A 67 -23.91 27.64 2.84
N LYS A 68 -24.25 28.31 3.96
CA LYS A 68 -23.63 28.03 5.26
C LYS A 68 -23.77 26.56 5.68
N ASP A 69 -24.87 25.90 5.32
CA ASP A 69 -25.11 24.50 5.62
C ASP A 69 -24.17 23.58 4.81
N SER A 70 -24.11 23.77 3.49
CA SER A 70 -23.20 23.01 2.63
C SER A 70 -21.74 23.18 3.02
N ARG A 71 -21.31 24.40 3.38
CA ARG A 71 -19.93 24.63 3.86
C ARG A 71 -19.61 23.86 5.13
N LYS A 72 -20.55 23.76 6.08
CA LYS A 72 -20.37 22.95 7.29
C LYS A 72 -20.24 21.47 6.97
N LYS A 73 -21.03 20.98 6.01
CA LYS A 73 -20.96 19.58 5.55
C LYS A 73 -19.62 19.27 4.87
N ILE A 74 -19.13 20.16 4.00
CA ILE A 74 -17.81 20.04 3.36
C ILE A 74 -16.69 20.03 4.41
N ALA A 75 -16.75 20.92 5.41
CA ALA A 75 -15.77 20.95 6.49
C ALA A 75 -15.80 19.67 7.35
N ALA A 76 -16.99 19.17 7.70
CA ALA A 76 -17.14 17.91 8.43
C ALA A 76 -16.62 16.71 7.63
N GLU A 77 -16.91 16.66 6.32
CA GLU A 77 -16.38 15.62 5.44
C GLU A 77 -14.84 15.68 5.38
N LEU A 78 -14.24 16.88 5.32
CA LEU A 78 -12.79 17.04 5.34
C LEU A 78 -12.19 16.54 6.66
N GLU A 79 -12.83 16.84 7.79
CA GLU A 79 -12.44 16.34 9.11
C GLU A 79 -12.51 14.81 9.18
N ASP A 80 -13.60 14.21 8.71
CA ASP A 80 -13.78 12.76 8.65
C ASP A 80 -12.71 12.09 7.76
N LEU A 81 -12.43 12.67 6.59
CA LEU A 81 -11.40 12.17 5.68
C LEU A 81 -10.00 12.30 6.28
N ASN A 82 -9.69 13.42 6.94
CA ASN A 82 -8.44 13.58 7.66
C ASN A 82 -8.34 12.56 8.80
N ASN A 83 -9.43 12.25 9.51
CA ASN A 83 -9.46 11.20 10.52
C ASN A 83 -9.18 9.83 9.88
N ILE A 84 -9.87 9.45 8.82
CA ILE A 84 -9.65 8.18 8.11
C ILE A 84 -8.18 8.04 7.65
N LEU A 85 -7.62 9.08 7.04
CA LEU A 85 -6.24 9.08 6.56
C LEU A 85 -5.23 9.08 7.72
N SER A 86 -5.50 9.83 8.78
CA SER A 86 -4.67 9.88 10.00
C SER A 86 -4.69 8.57 10.77
N PHE A 87 -5.84 7.89 10.88
CA PHE A 87 -5.93 6.53 11.46
C PHE A 87 -5.20 5.51 10.59
N THR A 88 -5.31 5.61 9.26
CA THR A 88 -4.56 4.74 8.35
C THR A 88 -3.04 4.92 8.51
N PHE A 89 -2.58 6.15 8.71
CA PHE A 89 -1.15 6.48 8.84
C PHE A 89 -0.58 6.25 10.25
N LYS A 90 -1.36 6.54 11.31
CA LYS A 90 -0.94 6.34 12.72
C LYS A 90 -0.95 4.88 13.14
N ASP A 91 -1.91 4.09 12.67
CA ASP A 91 -1.96 2.67 13.02
C ASP A 91 -1.04 1.82 12.13
N ARG A 92 -0.66 2.30 10.93
CA ARG A 92 0.16 1.53 9.97
C ARG A 92 1.16 2.39 9.18
N PRO A 93 2.17 2.98 9.83
CA PRO A 93 3.12 3.88 9.16
C PRO A 93 3.86 3.24 7.98
N ALA A 94 4.01 1.91 7.95
CA ALA A 94 4.66 1.20 6.86
C ALA A 94 3.72 0.81 5.69
N SER A 95 2.41 1.08 5.76
CA SER A 95 1.47 0.62 4.71
C SER A 95 1.68 1.28 3.35
N SER A 96 2.29 2.47 3.32
CA SER A 96 2.68 3.14 2.06
C SER A 96 3.79 2.38 1.33
N GLY A 97 4.60 1.59 2.05
CA GLY A 97 5.66 0.77 1.46
C GLY A 97 6.83 1.54 0.86
N ASP A 98 6.95 2.85 1.13
CA ASP A 98 7.98 3.72 0.56
C ASP A 98 9.39 3.35 1.04
N THR A 99 9.53 2.90 2.29
CA THR A 99 10.80 2.51 2.90
C THR A 99 11.06 1.01 2.88
N LEU A 100 10.03 0.19 2.60
CA LEU A 100 10.15 -1.26 2.58
C LEU A 100 10.75 -1.76 1.26
N VAL A 101 11.82 -2.55 1.38
CA VAL A 101 12.50 -3.22 0.27
C VAL A 101 12.36 -4.73 0.43
N LEU A 102 12.17 -5.45 -0.68
CA LEU A 102 12.29 -6.90 -0.73
C LEU A 102 13.64 -7.25 -1.32
N ARG A 103 14.45 -7.99 -0.57
CA ARG A 103 15.74 -8.53 -1.03
C ARG A 103 15.62 -10.06 -1.12
N PRO A 104 16.19 -10.71 -2.16
CA PRO A 104 16.28 -12.17 -2.20
C PRO A 104 16.88 -12.73 -0.92
N PHE A 105 16.29 -13.80 -0.39
CA PHE A 105 16.77 -14.51 0.78
C PHE A 105 18.17 -15.08 0.52
N ALA A 106 19.08 -14.92 1.46
CA ALA A 106 20.44 -15.42 1.37
C ALA A 106 20.77 -16.21 2.63
N GLY A 107 20.65 -17.55 2.52
CA GLY A 107 20.76 -18.57 3.57
C GLY A 107 21.44 -18.11 4.86
N GLY A 108 22.76 -18.25 4.94
CA GLY A 108 23.52 -17.96 6.16
C GLY A 108 23.52 -16.49 6.63
N SER A 109 23.05 -15.54 5.83
CA SER A 109 22.91 -14.13 6.26
C SER A 109 21.51 -13.79 6.77
N ASP A 110 20.54 -14.69 6.57
CA ASP A 110 19.13 -14.53 6.89
C ASP A 110 18.59 -15.69 7.75
N ASP A 111 19.51 -16.45 8.37
CA ASP A 111 19.21 -17.54 9.29
C ASP A 111 18.40 -17.07 10.49
N ASP A 112 18.72 -15.89 11.03
CA ASP A 112 18.05 -15.20 12.12
C ASP A 112 16.54 -15.00 11.88
N ILE A 113 16.16 -14.40 10.75
CA ILE A 113 14.78 -14.08 10.42
C ILE A 113 13.99 -15.35 10.05
N PHE A 114 14.66 -16.32 9.42
CA PHE A 114 14.05 -17.61 9.09
C PHE A 114 13.86 -18.48 10.34
N ALA A 115 14.78 -18.44 11.30
CA ALA A 115 14.63 -19.07 12.60
C ALA A 115 13.45 -18.48 13.37
N ALA A 116 13.35 -17.14 13.46
CA ALA A 116 12.23 -16.46 14.10
C ALA A 116 10.88 -16.82 13.46
N ARG A 117 10.83 -16.90 12.13
CA ARG A 117 9.63 -17.37 11.40
C ARG A 117 9.30 -18.82 11.73
N THR A 118 10.31 -19.68 11.80
CA THR A 118 10.12 -21.12 12.06
C THR A 118 9.63 -21.35 13.48
N GLU A 119 10.12 -20.59 14.46
CA GLU A 119 9.64 -20.63 15.85
C GLU A 119 8.19 -20.17 15.98
N ASP A 120 7.80 -19.08 15.31
CA ASP A 120 6.44 -18.54 15.37
C ASP A 120 5.41 -19.41 14.62
N VAL A 121 5.78 -19.97 13.47
CA VAL A 121 4.84 -20.75 12.62
C VAL A 121 4.86 -22.24 12.94
N GLY A 122 6.00 -22.80 13.34
CA GLY A 122 6.17 -24.24 13.64
C GLY A 122 6.13 -25.18 12.44
N ALA A 123 5.95 -24.66 11.22
CA ALA A 123 5.85 -25.43 9.99
C ALA A 123 7.01 -25.14 9.03
N LYS A 124 7.23 -26.01 8.04
CA LYS A 124 8.23 -25.83 6.99
C LYS A 124 8.07 -24.52 6.21
N GLY A 125 9.17 -24.09 5.61
CA GLY A 125 9.18 -22.92 4.72
C GLY A 125 8.43 -23.18 3.40
N ASP A 126 8.45 -24.42 2.91
CA ASP A 126 7.90 -24.87 1.62
C ASP A 126 6.36 -24.77 1.46
N GLY A 127 5.63 -24.54 2.55
CA GLY A 127 4.17 -24.40 2.50
C GLY A 127 3.38 -25.69 2.55
N SER A 128 4.04 -26.84 2.70
CA SER A 128 3.40 -28.14 2.92
C SER A 128 2.59 -28.20 4.23
N GLY A 129 2.88 -27.32 5.18
CA GLY A 129 2.29 -27.35 6.52
C GLY A 129 2.84 -28.46 7.41
N ALA A 130 3.85 -29.23 6.94
CA ALA A 130 4.55 -30.20 7.76
C ALA A 130 5.36 -29.50 8.86
N PRO A 131 5.62 -30.16 10.00
CA PRO A 131 6.51 -29.64 11.03
C PRO A 131 7.89 -29.29 10.48
N ALA A 132 8.46 -28.18 10.96
CA ALA A 132 9.79 -27.76 10.55
C ALA A 132 10.88 -28.77 10.97
N GLY A 133 11.85 -29.00 10.07
CA GLY A 133 13.07 -29.76 10.38
C GLY A 133 14.14 -28.91 11.08
N GLY A 134 15.39 -29.38 11.05
CA GLY A 134 16.53 -28.57 11.49
C GLY A 134 16.72 -27.35 10.57
N LEU A 135 17.11 -26.20 11.14
CA LEU A 135 17.21 -24.93 10.42
C LEU A 135 18.10 -25.04 9.18
N ASP A 136 19.30 -25.61 9.32
CA ASP A 136 20.26 -25.77 8.21
C ASP A 136 19.72 -26.68 7.10
N ASP A 137 18.93 -27.70 7.46
CA ASP A 137 18.34 -28.62 6.49
C ASP A 137 17.18 -27.96 5.74
N GLU A 138 16.39 -27.12 6.43
CA GLU A 138 15.33 -26.33 5.82
C GLU A 138 15.90 -25.25 4.88
N ILE A 139 16.99 -24.58 5.26
CA ILE A 139 17.69 -23.61 4.41
C ILE A 139 18.25 -24.31 3.17
N ARG A 140 18.95 -25.44 3.33
CA ARG A 140 19.49 -26.20 2.20
C ARG A 140 18.39 -26.66 1.24
N SER A 141 17.28 -27.16 1.79
CA SER A 141 16.10 -27.55 1.00
C SER A 141 15.45 -26.37 0.27
N ALA A 142 15.53 -25.15 0.83
CA ALA A 142 15.08 -23.94 0.15
C ALA A 142 16.03 -23.56 -1.01
N GLU A 143 17.35 -23.59 -0.76
CA GLU A 143 18.37 -23.32 -1.77
C GLU A 143 18.26 -24.27 -2.97
N ASP A 144 18.09 -25.58 -2.72
CA ASP A 144 17.88 -26.58 -3.77
C ASP A 144 16.65 -26.25 -4.65
N ARG A 145 15.58 -25.71 -4.06
CA ARG A 145 14.36 -25.29 -4.79
C ARG A 145 14.52 -23.94 -5.49
N PHE A 146 15.37 -23.05 -4.97
CA PHE A 146 15.72 -21.83 -5.69
C PHE A 146 16.49 -22.16 -6.96
N ASP A 147 17.47 -23.06 -6.87
CA ASP A 147 18.28 -23.53 -8.01
C ASP A 147 17.43 -24.29 -9.04
N ALA A 148 16.38 -24.98 -8.59
CA ALA A 148 15.42 -25.65 -9.46
C ALA A 148 14.37 -24.69 -10.07
N GLU A 149 14.41 -23.39 -9.76
CA GLU A 149 13.38 -22.41 -10.13
C GLU A 149 11.97 -22.81 -9.69
N GLU A 150 11.87 -23.52 -8.55
CA GLU A 150 10.61 -23.96 -7.94
C GLU A 150 10.19 -23.07 -6.77
N ALA A 151 11.10 -22.23 -6.26
CA ALA A 151 10.81 -21.30 -5.18
C ALA A 151 11.56 -19.97 -5.35
N ALA A 152 10.98 -18.89 -4.82
CA ALA A 152 11.65 -17.60 -4.66
C ALA A 152 11.26 -16.97 -3.33
N TRP A 153 12.23 -16.79 -2.44
CA TRP A 153 12.01 -16.21 -1.12
C TRP A 153 12.68 -14.85 -1.00
N PHE A 154 12.04 -13.95 -0.26
CA PHE A 154 12.53 -12.59 -0.03
C PHE A 154 12.45 -12.23 1.43
N VAL A 155 13.42 -11.46 1.90
CA VAL A 155 13.40 -10.79 3.19
C VAL A 155 12.88 -9.38 3.00
N ALA A 156 11.88 -9.01 3.81
CA ALA A 156 11.35 -7.66 3.85
C ALA A 156 12.17 -6.83 4.83
N ILE A 157 12.78 -5.75 4.33
CA ILE A 157 13.72 -4.89 5.07
C ILE A 157 13.18 -3.46 5.08
N ASP A 158 13.15 -2.85 6.26
CA ASP A 158 12.82 -1.43 6.46
C ASP A 158 13.95 -0.74 7.22
N GLY A 159 14.69 0.13 6.54
CA GLY A 159 15.98 0.62 7.06
C GLY A 159 16.99 -0.51 7.23
N ASP A 160 17.44 -0.74 8.46
CA ASP A 160 18.37 -1.83 8.82
C ASP A 160 17.65 -3.07 9.40
N ASP A 161 16.32 -3.00 9.58
CA ASP A 161 15.55 -4.04 10.26
C ASP A 161 14.97 -5.07 9.28
N LYS A 162 15.13 -6.36 9.59
CA LYS A 162 14.42 -7.46 8.92
C LYS A 162 13.02 -7.62 9.53
N VAL A 163 12.01 -7.08 8.86
CA VAL A 163 10.64 -6.98 9.40
C VAL A 163 9.73 -8.15 9.01
N GLY A 164 10.15 -8.98 8.06
CA GLY A 164 9.36 -10.14 7.63
C GLY A 164 9.97 -10.90 6.44
N MET A 165 9.19 -11.85 5.91
CA MET A 165 9.57 -12.69 4.79
C MET A 165 8.40 -12.88 3.82
N VAL A 166 8.72 -13.00 2.53
CA VAL A 166 7.80 -13.38 1.46
C VAL A 166 8.28 -14.68 0.84
N PHE A 167 7.37 -15.64 0.71
CA PHE A 167 7.63 -16.96 0.17
C PHE A 167 6.78 -17.13 -1.09
N GLY A 168 7.41 -17.32 -2.25
CA GLY A 168 6.77 -17.82 -3.46
C GLY A 168 7.19 -19.27 -3.69
N GLU A 169 6.21 -20.16 -3.78
CA GLU A 169 6.41 -21.58 -4.07
C GLU A 169 5.63 -21.96 -5.32
N LEU A 170 6.30 -22.55 -6.31
CA LEU A 170 5.66 -23.04 -7.51
C LEU A 170 4.98 -24.39 -7.21
N GLU A 171 3.67 -24.43 -7.31
CA GLU A 171 2.88 -25.64 -7.17
C GLU A 171 2.05 -25.85 -8.44
N GLY A 172 2.49 -26.81 -9.28
CA GLY A 172 1.87 -27.07 -10.57
C GLY A 172 2.05 -25.92 -11.56
N HIS A 173 1.02 -25.11 -11.74
CA HIS A 173 1.02 -23.97 -12.67
C HIS A 173 0.74 -22.63 -11.98
N GLU A 174 0.85 -22.58 -10.66
CA GLU A 174 0.58 -21.39 -9.86
C GLU A 174 1.68 -21.18 -8.83
N VAL A 175 2.00 -19.92 -8.53
CA VAL A 175 2.92 -19.57 -7.43
C VAL A 175 2.09 -19.24 -6.20
N HIS A 176 2.23 -20.06 -5.16
CA HIS A 176 1.62 -19.84 -3.87
C HIS A 176 2.44 -18.82 -3.06
N VAL A 177 1.88 -17.63 -2.91
CA VAL A 177 2.51 -16.51 -2.19
C VAL A 177 2.05 -16.48 -0.75
N ARG A 178 3.01 -16.57 0.17
CA ARG A 178 2.80 -16.45 1.62
C ARG A 178 3.66 -15.33 2.16
N ILE A 179 3.10 -14.55 3.08
CA ILE A 179 3.77 -13.42 3.71
C ILE A 179 3.75 -13.65 5.21
N TRP A 180 4.92 -13.56 5.82
CA TRP A 180 5.07 -13.60 7.26
C TRP A 180 5.69 -12.30 7.72
N ILE A 181 5.10 -11.68 8.75
CA ILE A 181 5.65 -10.49 9.39
C ILE A 181 6.08 -10.88 10.79
N HIS A 182 7.31 -10.51 11.14
CA HIS A 182 7.90 -10.78 12.44
C HIS A 182 6.98 -10.25 13.55
N PRO A 183 6.70 -11.03 14.62
CA PRO A 183 5.71 -10.67 15.65
C PRO A 183 5.82 -9.23 16.15
N ASP A 184 7.04 -8.77 16.44
CA ASP A 184 7.29 -7.42 16.94
C ASP A 184 6.92 -6.30 15.97
N TYR A 185 6.86 -6.59 14.66
CA TYR A 185 6.55 -5.64 13.59
C TYR A 185 5.11 -5.76 13.08
N ARG A 186 4.29 -6.66 13.67
CA ARG A 186 2.89 -6.83 13.28
C ARG A 186 2.06 -5.59 13.58
N HIS A 187 0.93 -5.50 12.89
CA HIS A 187 -0.03 -4.40 12.97
C HIS A 187 0.50 -3.03 12.51
N ARG A 188 1.73 -2.93 11.98
CA ARG A 188 2.32 -1.67 11.48
C ARG A 188 2.16 -1.43 9.97
N GLY A 189 1.49 -2.34 9.25
CA GLY A 189 1.25 -2.22 7.80
C GLY A 189 2.19 -3.00 6.89
N TYR A 190 3.24 -3.63 7.41
CA TYR A 190 4.24 -4.37 6.61
C TYR A 190 3.66 -5.51 5.78
N GLY A 191 2.59 -6.18 6.23
CA GLY A 191 1.96 -7.23 5.44
C GLY A 191 1.39 -6.72 4.11
N THR A 192 0.78 -5.54 4.13
CA THR A 192 0.23 -4.89 2.92
C THR A 192 1.34 -4.38 2.02
N ALA A 193 2.38 -3.76 2.60
CA ALA A 193 3.52 -3.28 1.84
C ALA A 193 4.32 -4.42 1.19
N ALA A 194 4.58 -5.51 1.92
CA ALA A 194 5.24 -6.70 1.40
C ALA A 194 4.43 -7.34 0.26
N LEU A 195 3.10 -7.36 0.37
CA LEU A 195 2.21 -7.85 -0.70
C LEU A 195 2.27 -6.99 -1.96
N ALA A 196 2.29 -5.67 -1.81
CA ALA A 196 2.38 -4.76 -2.94
C ALA A 196 3.73 -4.91 -3.67
N LYS A 197 4.82 -5.05 -2.90
CA LYS A 197 6.19 -5.19 -3.43
C LYS A 197 6.49 -6.58 -3.97
N SER A 198 5.85 -7.64 -3.47
CA SER A 198 6.14 -9.01 -3.90
C SER A 198 5.72 -9.31 -5.34
N ARG A 199 4.68 -8.63 -5.84
CA ARG A 199 4.17 -8.84 -7.20
C ARG A 199 5.22 -8.63 -8.29
N PRO A 200 5.90 -7.47 -8.40
CA PRO A 200 6.92 -7.27 -9.42
C PRO A 200 8.13 -8.19 -9.23
N GLU A 201 8.54 -8.46 -7.98
CA GLU A 201 9.67 -9.34 -7.70
C GLU A 201 9.39 -10.78 -8.15
N LEU A 202 8.27 -11.37 -7.72
CA LEU A 202 7.91 -12.74 -8.09
C LEU A 202 7.65 -12.88 -9.59
N ALA A 203 7.14 -11.85 -10.27
CA ALA A 203 6.97 -11.88 -11.72
C ALA A 203 8.32 -11.93 -12.48
N ALA A 204 9.42 -11.47 -11.87
CA ALA A 204 10.75 -11.58 -12.45
C ALA A 204 11.30 -13.02 -12.38
N TYR A 205 10.98 -13.75 -11.32
CA TYR A 205 11.38 -15.16 -11.14
C TYR A 205 10.44 -16.14 -11.85
N PHE A 206 9.13 -15.84 -11.89
CA PHE A 206 8.10 -16.69 -12.48
C PHE A 206 7.31 -15.96 -13.58
N PRO A 207 7.93 -15.69 -14.74
CA PRO A 207 7.30 -14.94 -15.80
C PRO A 207 6.06 -15.69 -16.34
N ALA A 208 4.94 -14.97 -16.44
CA ALA A 208 3.66 -15.47 -16.93
C ALA A 208 3.01 -16.60 -16.09
N VAL A 209 3.45 -16.82 -14.85
CA VAL A 209 2.80 -17.75 -13.91
C VAL A 209 1.81 -16.99 -13.02
N PRO A 210 0.55 -17.45 -12.87
CA PRO A 210 -0.40 -16.88 -11.92
C PRO A 210 0.13 -16.87 -10.48
N LEU A 211 0.04 -15.71 -9.81
CA LEU A 211 0.35 -15.59 -8.38
C LEU A 211 -0.94 -15.77 -7.56
N VAL A 212 -0.94 -16.72 -6.62
CA VAL A 212 -2.06 -17.04 -5.75
C VAL A 212 -1.72 -16.67 -4.32
N ILE A 213 -2.47 -15.72 -3.77
CA ILE A 213 -2.35 -15.28 -2.37
C ILE A 213 -3.57 -15.80 -1.61
N ARG A 214 -3.35 -16.65 -0.61
CA ARG A 214 -4.43 -17.20 0.23
C ARG A 214 -4.40 -16.55 1.61
N ALA A 215 -5.54 -16.03 2.04
CA ALA A 215 -5.69 -15.57 3.42
C ALA A 215 -5.68 -16.77 4.37
N PRO A 216 -5.01 -16.70 5.54
CA PRO A 216 -5.10 -17.75 6.55
C PRO A 216 -6.57 -17.92 6.97
N GLY A 217 -7.09 -19.15 6.80
CA GLY A 217 -8.48 -19.52 7.11
C GLY A 217 -9.41 -19.70 5.90
N ALA A 218 -8.98 -19.41 4.68
CA ALA A 218 -9.77 -19.71 3.47
C ALA A 218 -9.54 -21.16 3.02
N THR A 219 -10.28 -22.10 3.61
CA THR A 219 -10.45 -23.45 3.06
C THR A 219 -11.40 -23.37 1.87
N LEU A 220 -10.96 -23.81 0.69
CA LEU A 220 -11.85 -24.02 -0.45
C LEU A 220 -12.83 -25.16 -0.09
N VAL A 221 -14.12 -24.87 -0.18
CA VAL A 221 -15.17 -25.89 -0.32
C VAL A 221 -15.14 -26.43 -1.74
#